data_AF-A0AAU2EN34-F1
#
_entry.id   AF-A0AAU2EN34-F1
#
_cell.length_a   1.000
_cell.length_b   1.000
_cell.length_c   1.000
_cell.angle_alpha   90.00
_cell.angle_beta   90.00
_cell.angle_gamma   90.00
#
_symmetry.space_group_name_H-M   'P 1'
#
loop_
_entity.id
_entity.type
_entity.pdbx_description
1 polymer ?
#
loop_
_entity_poly.entity_id
_entity_poly.type
_entity_poly.pdbx_seq_one_letter_code
_entity_poly.pdbx_strand_id
1 'polypeptide(L)'
;MPGEPPRLEPSTPDRLLTVREVAVRLGTWETSGERYPRRLIEERRITFVKVGRLVRIPESAVNELITANTVLPLAVHRPSRRSAA
;
A
#
# COMPACT_ATOMS: atom_id res chain seq x y z
N MET A 1 17.21 30.83 -21.24
CA MET A 1 16.80 29.47 -20.83
C MET A 1 15.33 29.30 -21.17
N PRO A 2 14.93 28.54 -22.20
CA PRO A 2 13.54 28.12 -22.28
C PRO A 2 13.35 27.03 -21.23
N GLY A 3 12.67 27.38 -20.12
CA GLY A 3 12.21 26.38 -19.17
C GLY A 3 11.21 25.47 -19.89
N GLU A 4 11.47 24.18 -19.92
CA GLU A 4 10.49 23.19 -20.37
C GLU A 4 9.18 23.44 -19.61
N PRO A 5 8.02 23.52 -20.29
CA PRO A 5 6.75 23.50 -19.59
C PRO A 5 6.67 22.19 -18.78
N PRO A 6 6.04 22.19 -17.59
CA PRO A 6 5.85 20.95 -16.84
C PRO A 6 5.08 20.00 -17.75
N ARG A 7 5.75 18.93 -18.20
CA ARG A 7 5.10 17.86 -18.93
C ARG A 7 3.99 17.38 -18.01
N LEU A 8 2.74 17.64 -18.40
CA LEU A 8 1.57 17.02 -17.79
C LEU A 8 1.79 15.52 -17.96
N GLU A 9 2.43 14.90 -16.96
CA GLU A 9 2.49 13.45 -16.89
C GLU A 9 1.03 13.01 -16.93
N PRO A 10 0.64 12.15 -17.89
CA PRO A 10 -0.73 11.71 -17.96
C PRO A 10 -1.06 11.13 -16.60
N SER A 11 -2.04 11.72 -15.91
CA SER A 11 -2.62 11.19 -14.67
C SER A 11 -2.97 9.74 -14.97
N THR A 12 -2.04 8.84 -14.66
CA THR A 12 -2.10 7.49 -15.19
C THR A 12 -3.31 6.88 -14.52
N PRO A 13 -4.30 6.38 -15.29
CA PRO A 13 -5.49 5.80 -14.69
C PRO A 13 -5.03 4.73 -13.73
N ASP A 14 -5.48 4.84 -12.49
CA ASP A 14 -4.98 4.04 -11.39
C ASP A 14 -5.06 2.55 -11.74
N ARG A 15 -3.91 1.87 -11.76
CA ARG A 15 -3.84 0.51 -12.29
C ARG A 15 -4.67 -0.40 -11.41
N LEU A 16 -5.66 -1.05 -12.01
CA LEU A 16 -6.55 -1.99 -11.34
C LEU A 16 -5.90 -3.36 -11.19
N LEU A 17 -5.33 -3.60 -10.02
CA LEU A 17 -4.68 -4.85 -9.64
C LEU A 17 -5.72 -5.93 -9.31
N THR A 18 -5.39 -7.18 -9.65
CA THR A 18 -6.14 -8.34 -9.20
C THR A 18 -5.84 -8.66 -7.74
N VAL A 19 -6.73 -9.42 -7.10
CA VAL A 19 -6.55 -9.94 -5.72
C VAL A 19 -5.19 -10.61 -5.54
N ARG A 20 -4.75 -11.40 -6.53
CA ARG A 20 -3.45 -12.06 -6.52
C ARG A 20 -2.29 -11.07 -6.57
N GLU A 21 -2.34 -10.08 -7.47
CA GLU A 21 -1.31 -9.05 -7.58
C GLU A 21 -1.21 -8.20 -6.30
N VAL A 22 -2.34 -7.88 -5.68
CA VAL A 22 -2.35 -7.19 -4.39
C VAL A 22 -1.72 -8.03 -3.29
N ALA A 23 -2.04 -9.33 -3.22
CA ALA A 23 -1.41 -10.23 -2.25
C ALA A 23 0.11 -10.31 -2.43
N VAL A 24 0.60 -10.34 -3.68
CA VAL A 24 2.04 -10.30 -3.99
C VAL A 24 2.64 -8.95 -3.56
N ARG A 25 1.99 -7.83 -3.89
CA ARG A 25 2.47 -6.47 -3.56
C ARG A 25 2.52 -6.21 -2.05
N LEU A 26 1.56 -6.73 -1.30
CA LEU A 26 1.53 -6.62 0.16
C LEU A 26 2.48 -7.60 0.86
N GLY A 27 3.14 -8.51 0.12
CA GLY A 27 3.96 -9.58 0.71
C GLY A 27 3.13 -10.62 1.48
N THR A 28 1.80 -10.50 1.51
CA THR A 28 0.91 -11.42 2.22
C THR A 28 0.62 -12.70 1.43
N TRP A 29 1.10 -12.80 0.18
CA TRP A 29 0.93 -13.97 -0.66
C TRP A 29 1.48 -15.24 -0.01
N GLU A 30 2.66 -15.15 0.62
CA GLU A 30 3.34 -16.31 1.21
C GLU A 30 2.68 -16.77 2.53
N THR A 31 2.12 -15.85 3.32
CA THR A 31 1.55 -16.15 4.64
C THR A 31 0.04 -16.42 4.61
N SER A 32 -0.71 -15.72 3.76
CA SER A 32 -2.19 -15.76 3.76
C SER A 32 -2.81 -15.82 2.37
N GLY A 33 -1.99 -15.79 1.31
CA GLY A 33 -2.44 -15.89 -0.08
C GLY A 33 -3.52 -14.87 -0.41
N GLU A 34 -4.56 -15.33 -1.10
CA GLU A 34 -5.73 -14.53 -1.52
C GLU A 34 -6.76 -14.33 -0.41
N ARG A 35 -6.61 -14.98 0.75
CA ARG A 35 -7.57 -14.87 1.87
C ARG A 35 -7.53 -13.50 2.53
N TYR A 36 -6.32 -12.93 2.67
CA TYR A 36 -6.14 -11.62 3.30
C TYR A 36 -6.77 -10.46 2.50
N PRO A 37 -6.55 -10.35 1.16
CA PRO A 37 -7.29 -9.36 0.37
C PRO A 37 -8.80 -9.60 0.40
N ARG A 38 -9.28 -10.86 0.41
CA ARG A 38 -10.71 -11.17 0.54
C ARG A 38 -11.29 -10.63 1.83
N ARG A 39 -10.59 -10.84 2.94
CA ARG A 39 -10.98 -10.32 4.26
C ARG A 39 -10.95 -8.79 4.31
N LEU A 40 -9.95 -8.14 3.70
CA LEU A 40 -9.91 -6.69 3.53
C LEU A 40 -11.13 -6.14 2.78
N ILE A 41 -11.61 -6.87 1.76
CA ILE A 41 -12.80 -6.51 0.99
C ILE A 41 -14.07 -6.71 1.82
N GLU A 42 -14.20 -7.84 2.53
CA GLU A 42 -15.34 -8.14 3.39
C GLU A 42 -15.48 -7.14 4.54
N GLU A 43 -14.37 -6.76 5.16
CA GLU A 43 -14.31 -5.72 6.21
C GLU A 43 -14.38 -4.29 5.63
N ARG A 44 -14.40 -4.12 4.29
CA ARG A 44 -14.37 -2.83 3.58
C ARG A 44 -13.20 -1.91 3.98
N ARG A 45 -12.04 -2.50 4.28
CA ARG A 45 -10.82 -1.76 4.71
C ARG A 45 -9.98 -1.24 3.55
N ILE A 46 -10.35 -1.56 2.32
CA ILE A 46 -9.70 -1.06 1.12
C ILE A 46 -10.76 -0.74 0.07
N THR A 47 -10.50 0.31 -0.73
CA THR A 47 -11.34 0.63 -1.88
C THR A 47 -11.19 -0.46 -2.93
N PHE A 48 -12.30 -1.00 -3.42
CA PHE A 48 -12.31 -2.02 -4.46
C PHE A 48 -13.36 -1.71 -5.52
N VAL A 49 -13.04 -2.06 -6.75
CA VAL A 49 -13.91 -1.99 -7.92
C VAL A 49 -14.45 -3.39 -8.19
N LYS A 50 -15.76 -3.55 -8.13
CA LYS A 50 -16.42 -4.81 -8.47
C LYS A 50 -16.70 -4.85 -9.97
N VAL A 51 -15.97 -5.71 -10.69
CA VAL A 51 -16.15 -5.94 -12.13
C VAL A 51 -16.86 -7.28 -12.30
N GLY A 52 -18.19 -7.24 -12.22
CA GLY A 52 -19.02 -8.45 -12.26
C GLY A 52 -18.73 -9.40 -11.08
N ARG A 53 -18.17 -10.57 -11.38
CA ARG A 53 -17.74 -11.55 -10.36
C ARG A 53 -16.29 -11.36 -9.89
N LEU A 54 -15.51 -10.55 -10.61
CA LEU A 54 -14.11 -10.28 -10.28
C LEU A 54 -14.00 -9.00 -9.45
N VAL A 55 -13.11 -9.02 -8.46
CA VAL A 55 -12.77 -7.83 -7.67
C VAL A 55 -11.43 -7.31 -8.16
N ARG A 56 -11.39 -6.01 -8.44
CA ARG A 56 -10.20 -5.26 -8.82
C ARG A 56 -9.91 -4.23 -7.75
N ILE A 57 -8.66 -4.01 -7.45
CA ILE A 57 -8.24 -3.08 -6.40
C ILE A 57 -7.37 -2.01 -7.08
N PRO A 58 -7.68 -0.72 -6.92
CA PRO A 58 -6.82 0.34 -7.41
C PRO A 58 -5.46 0.26 -6.71
N GLU A 59 -4.39 0.42 -7.48
CA GLU A 59 -3.03 0.56 -6.96
C GLU A 59 -2.91 1.65 -5.89
N SER A 60 -3.57 2.81 -6.07
CA SER A 60 -3.61 3.87 -5.07
C SER A 60 -4.24 3.39 -3.76
N ALA A 61 -5.29 2.58 -3.80
CA ALA A 61 -5.93 2.08 -2.59
C ALA A 61 -4.99 1.13 -1.81
N VAL A 62 -4.17 0.35 -2.53
CA VAL A 62 -3.14 -0.48 -1.89
C VAL A 62 -2.06 0.39 -1.27
N ASN A 63 -1.64 1.44 -1.97
CA ASN A 63 -0.64 2.37 -1.44
C ASN A 63 -1.15 3.12 -0.20
N GLU A 64 -2.39 3.60 -0.22
CA GLU A 64 -3.02 4.21 0.95
C GLU A 64 -3.14 3.23 2.12
N LEU A 65 -3.48 1.96 1.86
CA LEU A 65 -3.48 0.93 2.90
C LEU A 65 -2.08 0.76 3.52
N ILE A 66 -1.04 0.70 2.67
CA ILE A 66 0.34 0.59 3.14
C ILE A 66 0.69 1.82 3.97
N THR A 67 0.43 3.03 3.48
CA THR A 67 0.72 4.28 4.20
C THR A 67 -0.03 4.34 5.53
N ALA A 68 -1.32 4.01 5.56
CA ALA A 68 -2.14 4.01 6.76
C ALA A 68 -1.71 2.96 7.80
N ASN A 69 -1.15 1.83 7.36
CA ASN A 69 -0.63 0.77 8.24
C ASN A 69 0.90 0.84 8.43
N THR A 70 1.57 1.83 7.86
CA THR A 70 3.01 2.05 8.08
C THR A 70 3.19 2.66 9.45
N VAL A 71 3.45 1.81 10.43
CA VAL A 71 3.83 2.24 11.77
C VAL A 71 5.29 2.68 11.73
N LEU A 72 5.54 3.97 11.95
CA LEU A 72 6.90 4.50 12.03
C LEU A 72 7.64 3.77 13.17
N PRO A 73 8.86 3.28 12.92
CA PRO A 73 9.66 2.67 13.98
C PRO A 73 9.84 3.71 15.08
N LEU A 74 9.35 3.39 16.27
CA LEU A 74 9.59 4.19 17.46
C LEU A 74 11.11 4.32 17.60
N ALA A 75 11.63 5.53 17.46
CA ALA A 75 13.02 5.83 17.75
C ALA A 75 13.21 5.56 19.24
N VAL A 76 13.61 4.34 19.58
CA VAL A 76 14.00 3.99 20.94
C VAL A 76 15.30 4.72 21.20
N HIS A 77 15.19 5.95 21.68
CA HIS A 77 16.33 6.72 22.15
C HIS A 77 16.87 5.97 23.37
N ARG A 78 17.85 5.09 23.15
CA ARG A 78 18.58 4.46 24.25
C ARG A 78 19.22 5.60 25.03
N PRO A 79 18.88 5.82 26.31
CA PRO A 79 19.62 6.77 27.11
C PRO A 79 21.06 6.29 27.15
N SER A 80 21.97 7.11 26.62
CA SER A 80 23.40 6.91 26.76
C SER A 80 23.71 6.70 28.23
N ARG A 81 24.26 5.54 28.59
CA ARG A 81 24.76 5.30 29.94
C ARG A 81 25.87 6.32 30.17
N ARG A 82 25.58 7.31 31.01
CA ARG A 82 26.57 8.27 31.50
C ARG A 82 27.64 7.46 32.24
N SER A 83 28.84 7.41 31.68
CA SER A 83 30.01 6.87 32.36
C SER A 83 30.24 7.68 33.64
N ALA A 84 30.32 6.98 34.77
CA ALA A 84 30.86 7.55 36.00
C ALA A 84 32.39 7.49 35.92
N ALA A 85 33.04 8.61 36.23
CA ALA A 85 34.47 8.75 36.48
C ALA A 85 34.66 9.14 37.95
#